data_AF-A0A9W6UL73-F1
#
_entry.id   AF-A0A9W6UL73-F1
#
_cell.length_a   1.000
_cell.length_b   1.000
_cell.length_c   1.000
_cell.angle_alpha   90.00
_cell.angle_beta   90.00
_cell.angle_gamma   90.00
#
_symmetry.space_group_name_H-M   'P 1'
#
loop_
_entity.id
_entity.type
_entity.pdbx_description
1 polymer ?
#
loop_
_entity_poly.entity_id
_entity_poly.type
_entity_poly.pdbx_seq_one_letter_code
_entity_poly.pdbx_strand_id
1 'polypeptide(L)'
;MRTGHVPPPKGRTRYGPAPASPALADASAVTGGNGTCGVKESFRSYISGPIAKDESTPTGGATRATDGTFVFPVLSGEHDVATGDTTVSFGGGVLFQGHDHGGGAPLLQLTLREPRVEIVGTTGTLSADVVSKALDAGELVDYPDVTPAALDLSGTTAR
;
A
#
# COMPACT_ATOMS: atom_id res chain seq x y z
N MET A 1 -2.40 63.30 -24.93
CA MET A 1 -3.53 62.34 -24.86
C MET A 1 -3.57 61.73 -23.46
N ARG A 2 -4.73 61.21 -23.05
CA ARG A 2 -5.20 61.06 -21.67
C ARG A 2 -4.33 60.21 -20.73
N THR A 3 -4.43 60.58 -19.46
CA THR A 3 -3.95 59.97 -18.22
C THR A 3 -4.33 58.49 -18.04
N GLY A 4 -3.38 57.68 -17.58
CA GLY A 4 -3.63 56.41 -16.88
C GLY A 4 -2.85 56.40 -15.57
N HIS A 5 -3.53 56.73 -14.47
CA HIS A 5 -3.02 56.60 -13.12
C HIS A 5 -3.25 55.15 -12.66
N VAL A 6 -2.18 54.37 -12.49
CA VAL A 6 -2.21 53.08 -11.80
C VAL A 6 -1.95 53.34 -10.31
N PRO A 7 -2.88 53.04 -9.39
CA PRO A 7 -2.63 53.16 -7.97
C PRO A 7 -1.61 52.08 -7.51
N PRO A 8 -0.81 52.35 -6.48
CA PRO A 8 0.12 51.34 -5.93
C PRO A 8 -0.66 50.17 -5.31
N PRO A 9 -0.12 48.93 -5.34
CA PRO A 9 -0.75 47.80 -4.68
C PRO A 9 -0.83 48.06 -3.17
N LYS A 10 -2.06 48.11 -2.65
CA LYS A 10 -2.34 48.19 -1.22
C LYS A 10 -2.11 46.81 -0.59
N GLY A 11 -1.35 46.80 0.49
CA GLY A 11 -1.30 45.68 1.43
C GLY A 11 -0.14 44.73 1.22
N ARG A 12 0.89 44.88 2.05
CA ARG A 12 1.74 43.75 2.44
C ARG A 12 0.87 42.81 3.27
N THR A 13 0.25 41.82 2.63
CA THR A 13 -0.21 40.65 3.36
C THR A 13 1.03 39.97 3.89
N ARG A 14 1.33 40.16 5.17
CA ARG A 14 2.16 39.20 5.89
C ARG A 14 1.45 37.88 5.70
N TYR A 15 2.06 36.93 4.98
CA TYR A 15 1.72 35.53 5.18
C TYR A 15 2.03 35.27 6.66
N GLY A 16 1.01 35.38 7.50
CA GLY A 16 1.05 34.78 8.82
C GLY A 16 1.31 33.29 8.63
N PRO A 17 1.87 32.60 9.64
CA PRO A 17 1.97 31.16 9.56
C PRO A 17 0.60 30.61 9.17
N ALA A 18 0.55 29.76 8.14
CA ALA A 18 -0.63 28.96 7.86
C ALA A 18 -1.07 28.33 9.18
N PRO A 19 -2.38 28.26 9.49
CA PRO A 19 -2.81 27.53 10.67
C PRO A 19 -2.20 26.13 10.54
N ALA A 20 -1.36 25.77 11.51
CA ALA A 20 -0.97 24.38 11.66
C ALA A 20 -2.29 23.61 11.75
N SER A 21 -2.49 22.61 10.88
CA SER A 21 -3.50 21.59 11.13
C SER A 21 -3.40 21.19 12.60
N PRO A 22 -4.51 21.03 13.34
CA PRO A 22 -4.43 20.59 14.71
C PRO A 22 -3.55 19.34 14.72
N ALA A 23 -2.37 19.45 15.33
CA ALA A 23 -1.55 18.29 15.60
C ALA A 23 -2.47 17.34 16.37
N LEU A 24 -2.59 16.10 15.87
CA LEU A 24 -3.37 15.04 16.48
C LEU A 24 -2.83 14.84 17.90
N ALA A 25 -3.39 15.58 18.86
CA ALA A 25 -2.93 15.56 20.24
C ALA A 25 -3.22 14.21 20.93
N ASP A 26 -3.96 13.33 20.24
CA ASP A 26 -4.35 11.98 20.65
C ASP A 26 -3.87 10.89 19.67
N ALA A 27 -2.98 11.22 18.71
CA ALA A 27 -2.38 10.20 17.86
C ALA A 27 -1.19 9.52 18.55
N SER A 28 -1.22 8.20 18.57
CA SER A 28 -0.13 7.35 19.03
C SER A 28 0.58 6.72 17.84
N ALA A 29 1.92 6.86 17.83
CA ALA A 29 2.76 6.26 16.80
C ALA A 29 2.77 4.73 16.90
N VAL A 30 2.59 4.05 15.76
CA VAL A 30 2.76 2.61 15.60
C VAL A 30 4.18 2.36 15.08
N THR A 31 5.08 1.94 15.97
CA THR A 31 6.51 1.84 15.65
C THR A 31 7.01 0.40 15.41
N GLY A 32 6.14 -0.60 15.46
CA GLY A 32 6.54 -1.99 15.27
C GLY A 32 5.38 -2.96 15.31
N GLY A 33 5.68 -4.21 14.96
CA GLY A 33 4.68 -5.28 14.83
C GLY A 33 4.71 -5.91 13.44
N ASN A 34 3.69 -6.70 13.15
CA ASN A 34 3.49 -7.34 11.86
C ASN A 34 2.02 -7.23 11.44
N GLY A 35 1.78 -7.18 10.14
CA GLY A 35 0.45 -7.28 9.55
C GLY A 35 0.38 -8.48 8.63
N THR A 36 -0.72 -9.22 8.70
CA THR A 36 -0.95 -10.37 7.82
C THR A 36 -1.92 -9.97 6.72
N CYS A 37 -1.50 -10.15 5.47
CA CYS A 37 -2.38 -9.98 4.31
C CYS A 37 -2.48 -11.31 3.56
N GLY A 38 -3.72 -11.73 3.35
CA GLY A 38 -4.01 -12.95 2.62
C GLY A 38 -3.90 -12.80 1.11
N VAL A 39 -3.88 -11.59 0.54
CA VAL A 39 -4.21 -11.36 -0.89
C VAL A 39 -5.56 -12.02 -1.25
N LYS A 40 -6.07 -11.86 -2.47
CA LYS A 40 -7.28 -12.58 -2.88
C LYS A 40 -6.98 -14.09 -2.98
N GLU A 41 -7.66 -14.90 -2.16
CA GLU A 41 -7.42 -16.35 -2.08
C GLU A 41 -7.47 -17.03 -3.45
N SER A 42 -8.48 -16.70 -4.28
CA SER A 42 -8.61 -17.27 -5.62
C SER A 42 -7.43 -16.95 -6.55
N PHE A 43 -6.77 -15.81 -6.36
CA PHE A 43 -5.54 -15.48 -7.08
C PHE A 43 -4.38 -16.34 -6.60
N ARG A 44 -4.23 -16.51 -5.28
CA ARG A 44 -3.21 -17.39 -4.71
C ARG A 44 -3.38 -18.83 -5.18
N SER A 45 -4.60 -19.35 -5.16
CA SER A 45 -4.92 -20.69 -5.67
C SER A 45 -4.62 -20.85 -7.16
N TYR A 46 -4.81 -19.81 -7.96
CA TYR A 46 -4.44 -19.81 -9.38
C TYR A 46 -2.92 -19.91 -9.57
N ILE A 47 -2.14 -19.11 -8.82
CA ILE A 47 -0.66 -19.12 -8.88
C ILE A 47 -0.11 -20.46 -8.39
N SER A 48 -0.59 -20.98 -7.25
CA SER A 48 -0.14 -22.27 -6.71
C SER A 48 -0.74 -23.49 -7.45
N GLY A 49 -1.63 -23.25 -8.41
CA GLY A 49 -2.35 -24.29 -9.13
C GLY A 49 -1.52 -24.93 -10.24
N PRO A 50 -1.96 -26.09 -10.76
CA PRO A 50 -1.22 -26.85 -11.78
C PRO A 50 -1.10 -26.13 -13.14
N ILE A 51 -1.77 -24.98 -13.29
CA ILE A 51 -1.79 -24.14 -14.50
C ILE A 51 -0.60 -23.18 -14.51
N ALA A 52 -0.35 -22.44 -13.42
CA ALA A 52 0.74 -21.47 -13.34
C ALA A 52 2.08 -22.13 -12.92
N LYS A 53 2.04 -23.23 -12.16
CA LYS A 53 3.19 -24.09 -11.79
C LYS A 53 4.36 -23.44 -11.04
N ASP A 54 4.19 -22.25 -10.46
CA ASP A 54 5.30 -21.49 -9.89
C ASP A 54 5.01 -20.94 -8.48
N GLU A 55 6.06 -20.33 -7.93
CA GLU A 55 6.20 -19.92 -6.54
C GLU A 55 5.74 -18.48 -6.31
N SER A 56 5.27 -18.22 -5.08
CA SER A 56 5.22 -16.86 -4.53
C SER A 56 6.34 -16.71 -3.51
N THR A 57 7.21 -15.72 -3.75
CA THR A 57 8.42 -15.51 -2.95
C THR A 57 8.26 -14.21 -2.15
N PRO A 58 8.19 -14.28 -0.81
CA PRO A 58 8.25 -13.09 0.04
C PRO A 58 9.60 -12.38 -0.11
N THR A 59 9.58 -11.04 -0.07
CA THR A 59 10.77 -10.19 -0.25
C THR A 59 10.80 -9.09 0.81
N GLY A 60 11.98 -8.48 1.00
CA GLY A 60 12.14 -7.29 1.84
C GLY A 60 11.68 -7.45 3.29
N GLY A 61 11.85 -8.65 3.87
CA GLY A 61 11.46 -8.95 5.26
C GLY A 61 10.05 -9.48 5.43
N ALA A 62 9.25 -9.55 4.36
CA ALA A 62 8.00 -10.29 4.40
C ALA A 62 8.28 -11.79 4.56
N THR A 63 7.36 -12.51 5.21
CA THR A 63 7.43 -13.95 5.40
C THR A 63 6.11 -14.61 5.01
N ARG A 64 6.10 -15.94 4.85
CA ARG A 64 4.90 -16.72 4.54
C ARG A 64 4.47 -17.50 5.78
N ALA A 65 3.20 -17.33 6.17
CA ALA A 65 2.59 -18.09 7.25
C ALA A 65 2.18 -19.50 6.80
N THR A 66 1.86 -20.36 7.76
CA THR A 66 1.50 -21.77 7.52
C THR A 66 0.25 -21.94 6.65
N ASP A 67 -0.72 -21.03 6.77
CA ASP A 67 -1.94 -20.97 5.94
C ASP A 67 -1.70 -20.33 4.55
N GLY A 68 -0.45 -20.00 4.25
CA GLY A 68 -0.01 -19.40 2.99
C GLY A 68 -0.28 -17.90 2.87
N THR A 69 -0.79 -17.24 3.92
CA THR A 69 -0.85 -15.76 3.97
C THR A 69 0.55 -15.17 4.10
N PHE A 70 0.68 -13.86 3.82
CA PHE A 70 1.96 -13.16 3.90
C PHE A 70 1.97 -12.22 5.10
N VAL A 71 3.07 -12.25 5.85
CA VAL A 71 3.29 -11.45 7.04
C VAL A 71 4.31 -10.36 6.71
N PHE A 72 3.92 -9.11 6.89
CA PHE A 72 4.73 -7.94 6.54
C PHE A 72 5.14 -7.19 7.82
N PRO A 73 6.41 -6.78 7.95
CA PRO A 73 6.85 -5.97 9.09
C PRO A 73 6.24 -4.57 9.03
N VAL A 74 5.81 -4.05 10.17
CA VAL A 74 5.39 -2.64 10.29
C VAL A 74 6.64 -1.75 10.18
N LEU A 75 6.61 -0.74 9.32
CA LEU A 75 7.64 0.29 9.24
C LEU A 75 7.28 1.52 10.07
N SER A 76 6.02 1.94 9.98
CA SER A 76 5.49 3.12 10.66
C SER A 76 3.97 3.09 10.64
N GLY A 77 3.36 3.90 11.48
CA GLY A 77 1.93 4.13 11.46
C GLY A 77 1.52 5.12 12.53
N GLU A 78 0.27 5.53 12.48
CA GLU A 78 -0.35 6.45 13.42
C GLU A 78 -1.75 5.92 13.74
N HIS A 79 -2.15 6.03 15.00
CA HIS A 79 -3.47 5.65 15.48
C HIS A 79 -4.06 6.81 16.28
N ASP A 80 -5.16 7.41 15.81
CA ASP A 80 -5.91 8.41 16.55
C ASP A 80 -6.86 7.70 17.53
N VAL A 81 -6.62 7.88 18.83
CA VAL A 81 -7.41 7.21 19.87
C VAL A 81 -8.81 7.82 20.02
N ALA A 82 -9.01 9.08 19.62
CA ALA A 82 -10.30 9.76 19.70
C ALA A 82 -11.24 9.34 18.56
N THR A 83 -10.72 9.14 17.35
CA THR A 83 -11.54 8.75 16.18
C THR A 83 -11.48 7.25 15.88
N GLY A 84 -10.44 6.56 16.34
CA GLY A 84 -10.11 5.19 15.97
C GLY A 84 -9.44 5.08 14.59
N ASP A 85 -9.21 6.21 13.91
CA ASP A 85 -8.59 6.22 12.60
C ASP A 85 -7.15 5.73 12.69
N THR A 86 -6.74 4.89 11.75
CA THR A 86 -5.44 4.21 11.81
C THR A 86 -4.81 4.20 10.44
N THR A 87 -3.53 4.56 10.36
CA THR A 87 -2.72 4.36 9.16
C THR A 87 -1.49 3.53 9.51
N VAL A 88 -1.18 2.52 8.69
CA VAL A 88 0.00 1.67 8.89
C VAL A 88 0.69 1.44 7.56
N SER A 89 1.99 1.72 7.52
CA SER A 89 2.88 1.39 6.40
C SER A 89 3.66 0.12 6.74
N PHE A 90 3.64 -0.83 5.82
CA PHE A 90 4.37 -2.08 5.96
C PHE A 90 5.55 -2.13 4.99
N GLY A 91 6.57 -2.88 5.40
CA GLY A 91 7.74 -3.16 4.59
C GLY A 91 7.59 -4.48 3.85
N GLY A 92 8.52 -4.73 2.94
CA GLY A 92 8.57 -5.96 2.17
C GLY A 92 7.55 -6.02 1.04
N GLY A 93 7.42 -7.22 0.49
CA GLY A 93 6.61 -7.47 -0.69
C GLY A 93 6.52 -8.95 -1.02
N VAL A 94 5.81 -9.28 -2.09
CA VAL A 94 5.67 -10.64 -2.60
C VAL A 94 5.80 -10.63 -4.11
N LEU A 95 6.72 -11.43 -4.62
CA LEU A 95 6.85 -11.71 -6.04
C LEU A 95 6.04 -12.97 -6.39
N PHE A 96 5.07 -12.82 -7.28
CA PHE A 96 4.35 -13.91 -7.92
C PHE A 96 4.91 -14.12 -9.31
N GLN A 97 5.32 -15.34 -9.61
CA GLN A 97 5.73 -15.76 -10.95
C GLN A 97 4.84 -16.91 -11.40
N GLY A 98 4.72 -17.09 -12.71
CA GLY A 98 3.90 -18.14 -13.30
C GLY A 98 4.13 -18.27 -14.79
N HIS A 99 3.72 -19.42 -15.32
CA HIS A 99 3.82 -19.73 -16.75
C HIS A 99 5.26 -19.70 -17.26
N ASP A 100 6.20 -20.24 -16.46
CA ASP A 100 7.51 -20.61 -16.98
C ASP A 100 7.39 -21.89 -17.83
N HIS A 101 7.65 -21.76 -19.13
CA HIS A 101 7.62 -22.86 -20.09
C HIS A 101 9.04 -23.38 -20.45
N GLY A 102 10.07 -23.00 -19.68
CA GLY A 102 11.44 -23.48 -19.84
C GLY A 102 12.23 -22.84 -20.99
N GLY A 103 11.71 -21.76 -21.57
CA GLY A 103 12.27 -21.09 -22.75
C GLY A 103 12.72 -19.63 -22.53
N GLY A 104 12.60 -19.08 -21.33
CA GLY A 104 12.90 -17.67 -21.04
C GLY A 104 12.34 -17.20 -19.69
N ALA A 105 12.26 -15.88 -19.49
CA ALA A 105 11.64 -15.31 -18.29
C ALA A 105 10.15 -15.68 -18.21
N PRO A 106 9.58 -15.83 -17.00
CA PRO A 106 8.18 -16.20 -16.82
C PRO A 106 7.25 -15.20 -17.54
N LEU A 107 6.14 -15.73 -18.08
CA LEU A 107 5.16 -14.90 -18.77
C LEU A 107 4.33 -14.08 -17.78
N LEU A 108 4.03 -14.66 -16.62
CA LEU A 108 3.38 -13.94 -15.52
C LEU A 108 4.42 -13.54 -14.49
N GLN A 109 4.51 -12.23 -14.25
CA GLN A 109 5.30 -11.67 -13.17
C GLN A 109 4.52 -10.54 -12.53
N LEU A 110 4.26 -10.64 -11.23
CA LEU A 110 3.58 -9.62 -10.45
C LEU A 110 4.31 -9.43 -9.12
N THR A 111 4.72 -8.21 -8.79
CA THR A 111 5.29 -7.86 -7.50
C THR A 111 4.33 -6.96 -6.76
N LEU A 112 3.88 -7.39 -5.58
CA LEU A 112 3.20 -6.53 -4.62
C LEU A 112 4.24 -6.02 -3.63
N ARG A 113 4.31 -4.70 -3.41
CA ARG A 113 5.24 -4.09 -2.45
C ARG A 113 4.58 -2.95 -1.69
N GLU A 114 5.22 -2.57 -0.59
CA GLU A 114 4.85 -1.40 0.21
C GLU A 114 3.36 -1.38 0.61
N PRO A 115 2.84 -2.45 1.24
CA PRO A 115 1.44 -2.49 1.63
C PRO A 115 1.13 -1.37 2.64
N ARG A 116 -0.07 -0.81 2.53
CA ARG A 116 -0.57 0.26 3.39
C ARG A 116 -2.00 -0.03 3.82
N VAL A 117 -2.26 0.11 5.11
CA VAL A 117 -3.61 0.04 5.67
C VAL A 117 -4.04 1.43 6.10
N GLU A 118 -5.27 1.78 5.78
CA GLU A 118 -5.98 2.95 6.29
C GLU A 118 -7.33 2.50 6.85
N ILE A 119 -7.62 2.88 8.08
CA ILE A 119 -8.92 2.68 8.73
C ILE A 119 -9.47 4.07 9.02
N VAL A 120 -10.67 4.35 8.50
CA VAL A 120 -11.42 5.57 8.80
C VAL A 120 -12.79 5.18 9.31
N GLY A 121 -13.06 5.48 10.59
CA GLY A 121 -14.23 4.98 11.31
C GLY A 121 -14.34 3.45 11.25
N THR A 122 -15.32 2.93 10.51
CA THR A 122 -15.54 1.48 10.34
C THR A 122 -15.05 0.93 8.99
N THR A 123 -14.45 1.78 8.15
CA THR A 123 -14.02 1.39 6.80
C THR A 123 -12.51 1.17 6.79
N GLY A 124 -12.09 -0.04 6.44
CA GLY A 124 -10.69 -0.40 6.24
C GLY A 124 -10.34 -0.55 4.76
N THR A 125 -9.25 0.09 4.34
CA THR A 125 -8.68 0.02 3.00
C THR A 125 -7.27 -0.56 3.10
N LEU A 126 -6.97 -1.52 2.23
CA LEU A 126 -5.61 -2.00 2.00
C LEU A 126 -5.19 -1.57 0.59
N SER A 127 -4.09 -0.84 0.47
CA SER A 127 -3.43 -0.56 -0.82
C SER A 127 -2.02 -1.15 -0.85
N ALA A 128 -1.49 -1.33 -2.05
CA ALA A 128 -0.10 -1.69 -2.28
C ALA A 128 0.32 -1.24 -3.68
N ASP A 129 1.63 -1.06 -3.86
CA ASP A 129 2.21 -0.87 -5.17
C ASP A 129 2.34 -2.22 -5.88
N VAL A 130 1.94 -2.25 -7.15
CA VAL A 130 1.94 -3.46 -7.95
C VAL A 130 2.74 -3.24 -9.22
N VAL A 131 3.82 -4.00 -9.40
CA VAL A 131 4.51 -4.09 -10.69
C VAL A 131 4.04 -5.36 -11.38
N SER A 132 3.49 -5.26 -12.59
CA SER A 132 2.93 -6.42 -13.29
C SER A 132 3.37 -6.47 -14.74
N LYS A 133 3.63 -7.68 -15.23
CA LYS A 133 3.84 -8.00 -16.63
C LYS A 133 2.61 -8.78 -17.12
N ALA A 134 1.92 -8.26 -18.13
CA ALA A 134 0.81 -8.97 -18.75
C ALA A 134 1.32 -10.14 -19.60
N LEU A 135 0.54 -11.22 -19.70
CA LEU A 135 0.90 -12.43 -20.44
C LEU A 135 1.27 -12.15 -21.92
N ASP A 136 0.71 -11.09 -22.49
CA ASP A 136 0.84 -10.72 -23.90
C ASP A 136 1.81 -9.54 -24.13
N ALA A 137 2.24 -8.86 -23.06
CA ALA A 137 3.12 -7.70 -23.12
C ALA A 137 4.43 -8.01 -22.39
N GLY A 138 5.54 -8.00 -23.12
CA GLY A 138 6.86 -8.34 -22.57
C GLY A 138 7.41 -7.38 -21.51
N GLU A 139 6.70 -6.29 -21.20
CA GLU A 139 7.19 -5.20 -20.34
C GLU A 139 6.50 -5.18 -18.97
N LEU A 140 7.26 -4.84 -17.94
CA LEU A 140 6.74 -4.58 -16.60
C LEU A 140 6.11 -3.19 -16.54
N VAL A 141 4.89 -3.13 -16.04
CA VAL A 141 4.14 -1.88 -15.82
C VAL A 141 3.98 -1.67 -14.31
N ASP A 142 4.24 -0.45 -13.86
CA ASP A 142 4.11 -0.04 -12.46
C ASP A 142 2.72 0.57 -12.22
N TYR A 143 2.01 0.04 -11.22
CA TYR A 143 0.69 0.47 -10.79
C TYR A 143 0.77 0.88 -9.31
N PRO A 144 0.89 2.18 -9.00
CA PRO A 144 0.94 2.64 -7.62
C PRO A 144 -0.44 2.58 -6.95
N ASP A 145 -0.45 2.38 -5.63
CA ASP A 145 -1.65 2.46 -4.77
C ASP A 145 -2.85 1.63 -5.27
N VAL A 146 -2.59 0.43 -5.79
CA VAL A 146 -3.66 -0.50 -6.16
C VAL A 146 -4.32 -1.00 -4.89
N THR A 147 -5.64 -0.82 -4.78
CA THR A 147 -6.46 -1.43 -3.72
C THR A 147 -6.80 -2.87 -4.11
N PRO A 148 -6.07 -3.90 -3.62
CA PRO A 148 -6.27 -5.27 -4.04
C PRO A 148 -7.44 -5.86 -3.23
N ALA A 149 -8.66 -5.42 -3.53
CA ALA A 149 -9.91 -5.78 -2.86
C ALA A 149 -10.01 -5.40 -1.36
N ALA A 150 -11.23 -5.53 -0.82
CA ALA A 150 -11.57 -5.13 0.54
C ALA A 150 -10.80 -5.95 1.60
N LEU A 151 -10.34 -5.25 2.65
CA LEU A 151 -9.60 -5.83 3.77
C LEU A 151 -10.58 -6.54 4.73
N ASP A 152 -10.37 -7.84 4.97
CA ASP A 152 -11.01 -8.55 6.06
C ASP A 152 -10.17 -8.37 7.34
N LEU A 153 -10.71 -7.63 8.31
CA LEU A 153 -10.01 -7.23 9.54
C LEU A 153 -9.99 -8.33 10.62
N SER A 154 -10.47 -9.55 10.34
CA SER A 154 -10.67 -10.59 11.35
C SER A 154 -9.38 -11.14 11.98
N GLY A 155 -8.20 -10.78 11.45
CA GLY A 155 -6.89 -11.20 11.96
C GLY A 155 -6.13 -10.16 12.80
N THR A 156 -6.62 -8.93 12.96
CA THR A 156 -5.86 -7.88 13.65
C THR A 156 -6.00 -8.02 15.16
N THR A 157 -4.99 -8.59 15.82
CA THR A 157 -4.91 -8.54 17.29
C THR A 157 -4.03 -7.36 17.67
N ALA A 158 -4.63 -6.25 18.08
CA ALA A 158 -3.91 -5.22 18.82
C ALA A 158 -3.56 -5.80 20.21
N ARG A 159 -2.29 -5.78 20.58
CA ARG A 159 -1.84 -6.08 21.95
C ARG A 159 -1.27 -4.83 22.58
#